data_AF-C1EE35-F1
#
_entry.id   AF-C1EE35-F1
#
_cell.length_a   1.000
_cell.length_b   1.000
_cell.length_c   1.000
_cell.angle_alpha   90.00
_cell.angle_beta   90.00
_cell.angle_gamma   90.00
#
_symmetry.space_group_name_H-M   'P 1'
#
loop_
_entity.id
_entity.type
_entity.pdbx_description
1 polymer ?
#
loop_
_entity_poly.entity_id
_entity_poly.type
_entity_poly.pdbx_seq_one_letter_code
_entity_poly.pdbx_strand_id
1 'polypeptide(L)'
;DGSRFGKLGKNPAVKADFLPDRDRELEDAKEAIRLKEEYRAAMKAKLESSFDLHFLYWQSRGMLGQDVRKIKCVMSVKYGDSVADLLNRFRDDNHREYPELAHLTGEQCMFAKEGLIVPGHHTWFELINTGCVVQDKDVFKDLDSPKFVTDKDKANERKAGIEVKESLKLYSYLDAGCVMDRKWFDRNSKTFPMCKWEVYNPRKDYRTAF
;
A
#
# COMPACT_ATOMS: atom_id res chain seq x y z
N ASP A 1 -23.16 65.08 -50.65
CA ASP A 1 -23.70 64.23 -49.58
C ASP A 1 -23.16 62.82 -49.77
N GLY A 2 -22.42 62.28 -48.81
CA GLY A 2 -21.63 61.06 -49.03
C GLY A 2 -21.52 60.25 -47.75
N SER A 3 -22.56 59.45 -47.45
CA SER A 3 -22.57 58.59 -46.28
C SER A 3 -21.61 57.41 -46.47
N ARG A 4 -20.53 57.38 -45.68
CA ARG A 4 -19.66 56.21 -45.57
C ARG A 4 -20.44 55.11 -44.85
N PHE A 5 -20.73 54.01 -45.55
CA PHE A 5 -21.24 52.79 -44.92
C PHE A 5 -20.20 52.28 -43.91
N GLY A 6 -20.58 52.26 -42.63
CA GLY A 6 -19.77 51.67 -41.56
C GLY A 6 -19.56 50.18 -41.81
N LYS A 7 -18.33 49.69 -41.57
CA LYS A 7 -17.96 48.28 -41.76
C LYS A 7 -18.96 47.36 -41.04
N LEU A 8 -19.70 46.56 -41.81
CA LEU A 8 -20.51 45.45 -41.30
C LEU A 8 -19.60 44.46 -40.57
N GLY A 9 -19.67 44.44 -39.24
CA GLY A 9 -18.95 43.51 -38.38
C GLY A 9 -19.89 42.84 -37.40
N LYS A 10 -19.63 41.57 -37.07
CA LYS A 10 -20.39 40.83 -36.05
C LYS A 10 -20.23 41.54 -34.70
N ASN A 11 -21.31 41.56 -33.90
CA ASN A 11 -21.33 42.22 -32.59
C ASN A 11 -20.24 41.60 -31.67
N PRO A 12 -19.23 42.35 -31.22
CA PRO A 12 -18.13 41.83 -30.41
C PRO A 12 -18.54 41.45 -28.97
N ALA A 13 -19.74 41.82 -28.52
CA ALA A 13 -20.26 41.43 -27.21
C ALA A 13 -20.85 40.01 -27.16
N VAL A 14 -20.94 39.31 -28.30
CA VAL A 14 -21.49 37.95 -28.38
C VAL A 14 -20.37 36.94 -28.15
N LYS A 15 -20.49 36.11 -27.10
CA LYS A 15 -19.56 34.99 -26.86
C LYS A 15 -19.61 34.00 -28.02
N ALA A 16 -18.52 33.90 -28.76
CA ALA A 16 -18.39 33.02 -29.93
C ALA A 16 -17.75 31.66 -29.58
N ASP A 17 -17.48 31.42 -28.30
CA ASP A 17 -16.76 30.27 -27.76
C ASP A 17 -17.46 28.94 -28.03
N PHE A 18 -18.72 28.95 -28.46
CA PHE A 18 -19.47 27.74 -28.83
C PHE A 18 -19.31 27.34 -30.31
N LEU A 19 -18.72 28.21 -31.13
CA LEU A 19 -18.47 27.89 -32.53
C LEU A 19 -17.30 26.91 -32.65
N PRO A 20 -17.39 25.91 -33.54
CA PRO A 20 -16.26 25.05 -33.87
C PRO A 20 -15.07 25.90 -34.32
N ASP A 21 -13.95 25.74 -33.61
CA ASP A 21 -12.72 26.46 -33.87
C ASP A 21 -11.59 25.44 -33.92
N ARG A 22 -11.11 25.22 -35.14
CA ARG A 22 -10.10 24.19 -35.43
C ARG A 22 -8.79 24.47 -34.70
N ASP A 23 -8.42 25.73 -34.51
CA ASP A 23 -7.16 26.08 -33.87
C ASP A 23 -7.27 25.87 -32.36
N ARG A 24 -8.42 26.21 -31.77
CA ARG A 24 -8.71 25.88 -30.36
C ARG A 24 -8.76 24.39 -30.09
N GLU A 25 -9.46 23.62 -30.93
CA GLU A 25 -9.51 22.16 -30.82
C GLU A 25 -8.13 21.52 -30.95
N LEU A 26 -7.26 22.08 -31.80
CA LEU A 26 -5.88 21.63 -31.96
C LEU A 26 -5.02 21.96 -30.74
N GLU A 27 -5.19 23.12 -30.11
CA GLU A 27 -4.52 23.45 -28.85
C GLU A 27 -5.02 22.61 -27.68
N ASP A 28 -6.33 22.40 -27.54
CA ASP A 28 -6.91 21.51 -26.53
C ASP A 28 -6.40 20.07 -26.71
N ALA A 29 -6.26 19.61 -27.94
CA ALA A 29 -5.69 18.30 -28.25
C ALA A 29 -4.20 18.22 -27.85
N LYS A 30 -3.39 19.25 -28.15
CA LYS A 30 -1.98 19.30 -27.73
C LYS A 30 -1.86 19.31 -26.20
N GLU A 31 -2.69 20.09 -25.52
CA GLU A 31 -2.70 20.18 -24.05
C GLU A 31 -3.10 18.84 -23.43
N ALA A 32 -4.12 18.17 -23.97
CA ALA A 32 -4.52 16.84 -23.52
C ALA A 32 -3.42 15.79 -23.70
N ILE A 33 -2.68 15.85 -24.81
CA ILE A 33 -1.51 14.99 -25.04
C ILE A 33 -0.42 15.27 -24.00
N ARG A 34 -0.07 16.55 -23.79
CA ARG A 34 0.93 16.97 -22.79
C ARG A 34 0.57 16.48 -21.40
N LEU A 35 -0.66 16.72 -20.95
CA LEU A 35 -1.12 16.33 -19.62
C LEU A 35 -1.11 14.80 -19.44
N LYS A 36 -1.44 14.05 -20.49
CA LYS A 36 -1.38 12.58 -20.48
C LYS A 36 0.06 12.06 -20.37
N GLU A 37 1.01 12.71 -21.03
CA GLU A 37 2.43 12.38 -20.93
C GLU A 37 3.00 12.72 -19.55
N GLU A 38 2.69 13.90 -19.01
CA GLU A 38 3.07 14.31 -17.66
C GLU A 38 2.51 13.34 -16.61
N TYR A 39 1.24 12.97 -16.72
CA TYR A 39 0.61 11.99 -15.83
C TYR A 39 1.31 10.62 -15.90
N ARG A 40 1.61 10.14 -17.11
CA ARG A 40 2.32 8.87 -17.29
C ARG A 40 3.72 8.92 -16.69
N ALA A 41 4.43 10.03 -16.88
CA ALA A 41 5.76 10.22 -16.31
C ALA A 41 5.73 10.25 -14.78
N ALA A 42 4.79 10.99 -14.19
CA ALA A 42 4.60 11.05 -12.74
C ALA A 42 4.22 9.68 -12.16
N MET A 43 3.33 8.94 -12.82
CA MET A 43 2.94 7.59 -12.41
C MET A 43 4.13 6.63 -12.45
N LYS A 44 4.92 6.65 -13.53
CA LYS A 44 6.12 5.83 -13.66
C LYS A 44 7.13 6.16 -12.56
N ALA A 45 7.39 7.45 -12.31
CA ALA A 45 8.28 7.89 -11.25
C ALA A 45 7.81 7.44 -9.86
N LYS A 46 6.50 7.48 -9.59
CA LYS A 46 5.94 6.98 -8.33
C LYS A 46 6.13 5.47 -8.18
N LEU A 47 5.87 4.69 -9.22
CA LEU A 47 6.06 3.24 -9.20
C LEU A 47 7.54 2.84 -9.02
N GLU A 48 8.47 3.62 -9.56
CA GLU A 48 9.92 3.39 -9.41
C GLU A 48 10.48 3.85 -8.06
N SER A 49 9.80 4.76 -7.37
CA SER A 49 10.21 5.20 -6.03
C SER A 49 10.15 4.06 -5.02
N SER A 50 11.08 4.07 -4.07
CA SER A 50 11.23 3.04 -3.04
C SER A 50 10.92 3.56 -1.64
N PHE A 51 10.47 2.68 -0.76
CA PHE A 51 10.27 2.93 0.67
C PHE A 51 10.72 1.72 1.49
N ASP A 52 10.90 1.93 2.80
CA ASP A 52 11.28 0.87 3.73
C ASP A 52 10.03 0.18 4.27
N LEU A 53 9.82 -1.07 3.87
CA LEU A 53 8.73 -1.88 4.38
C LEU A 53 9.15 -2.59 5.66
N HIS A 54 8.51 -2.24 6.75
CA HIS A 54 8.66 -2.88 8.05
C HIS A 54 7.67 -4.03 8.18
N PHE A 55 8.11 -5.22 8.59
CA PHE A 55 7.23 -6.36 8.85
C PHE A 55 7.84 -7.33 9.86
N LEU A 56 7.05 -8.30 10.32
CA LEU A 56 7.52 -9.40 11.18
C LEU A 56 7.65 -10.70 10.38
N TYR A 57 8.81 -11.33 10.37
CA TYR A 57 8.91 -12.73 9.97
C TYR A 57 8.49 -13.64 11.12
N TRP A 58 7.47 -14.46 10.89
CA TRP A 58 7.00 -15.48 11.83
C TRP A 58 7.69 -16.80 11.51
N GLN A 59 8.81 -17.03 12.18
CA GLN A 59 9.58 -18.26 12.09
C GLN A 59 8.91 -19.35 12.92
N SER A 60 8.39 -20.40 12.27
CA SER A 60 7.83 -21.55 12.96
C SER A 60 8.90 -22.27 13.79
N ARG A 61 8.59 -22.62 15.03
CA ARG A 61 9.46 -23.35 15.96
C ARG A 61 8.73 -24.50 16.65
N GLY A 62 9.51 -25.42 17.21
CA GLY A 62 9.01 -26.57 17.96
C GLY A 62 8.61 -27.76 17.08
N MET A 63 8.67 -28.96 17.67
CA MET A 63 8.41 -30.24 16.97
C MET A 63 6.99 -30.33 16.39
N LEU A 64 6.02 -29.63 17.01
CA LEU A 64 4.62 -29.60 16.59
C LEU A 64 4.26 -28.34 15.78
N GLY A 65 5.20 -27.40 15.59
CA GLY A 65 4.98 -26.18 14.79
C GLY A 65 3.92 -25.22 15.35
N GLN A 66 3.63 -25.27 16.65
CA GLN A 66 2.67 -24.37 17.32
C GLN A 66 3.33 -23.07 17.80
N ASP A 67 4.64 -23.11 18.08
CA ASP A 67 5.37 -21.93 18.53
C ASP A 67 5.86 -21.12 17.32
N VAL A 68 5.86 -19.80 17.46
CA VAL A 68 6.41 -18.88 16.46
C VAL A 68 7.38 -17.92 17.14
N ARG A 69 8.59 -17.82 16.58
CA ARG A 69 9.48 -16.69 16.87
C ARG A 69 9.19 -15.57 15.90
N LYS A 70 9.01 -14.37 16.44
CA LYS A 70 8.73 -13.16 15.67
C LYS A 70 10.02 -12.37 15.51
N ILE A 71 10.42 -12.13 14.27
CA ILE A 71 11.67 -11.48 13.90
C ILE A 71 11.31 -10.18 13.18
N LYS A 72 11.90 -9.06 13.60
CA LYS A 72 11.67 -7.77 12.95
C LYS A 72 12.51 -7.70 11.68
N CYS A 73 11.88 -7.36 10.58
CA CYS A 73 12.50 -7.24 9.27
C CYS A 73 12.19 -5.88 8.67
N VAL A 74 13.14 -5.35 7.90
CA VAL A 74 12.99 -4.13 7.10
C VAL A 74 13.57 -4.44 5.73
N MET A 75 12.81 -4.18 4.68
CA MET A 75 13.27 -4.35 3.30
C MET A 75 12.89 -3.14 2.46
N SER A 76 13.82 -2.66 1.63
CA SER A 76 13.54 -1.61 0.67
C SER A 76 12.78 -2.18 -0.52
N VAL A 77 11.57 -1.69 -0.76
CA VAL A 77 10.70 -2.12 -1.86
C VAL A 77 10.25 -0.92 -2.69
N LYS A 78 9.99 -1.13 -3.98
CA LYS A 78 9.40 -0.10 -4.85
C LYS A 78 7.89 -0.15 -4.76
N TYR A 79 7.22 0.98 -4.99
CA TYR A 79 5.76 1.00 -5.06
C TYR A 79 5.22 0.09 -6.17
N GLY A 80 5.94 -0.03 -7.29
CA GLY A 80 5.57 -0.92 -8.39
C GLY A 80 5.84 -2.41 -8.15
N ASP A 81 6.58 -2.76 -7.09
CA ASP A 81 6.81 -4.16 -6.76
C ASP A 81 5.52 -4.81 -6.26
N SER A 82 5.35 -6.10 -6.55
CA SER A 82 4.25 -6.90 -6.01
C SER A 82 4.57 -7.45 -4.62
N VAL A 83 3.54 -7.91 -3.92
CA VAL A 83 3.71 -8.68 -2.67
C VAL A 83 4.52 -9.95 -2.95
N ALA A 84 4.31 -10.62 -4.09
CA ALA A 84 5.11 -11.78 -4.47
C ALA A 84 6.60 -11.43 -4.64
N ASP A 85 6.92 -10.25 -5.17
CA ASP A 85 8.31 -9.79 -5.31
C ASP A 85 8.99 -9.56 -3.94
N LEU A 86 8.24 -9.09 -2.94
CA LEU A 86 8.75 -9.06 -1.55
C LEU A 86 9.02 -10.47 -1.06
N LEU A 87 8.08 -11.41 -1.22
CA LEU A 87 8.19 -12.75 -0.65
C LEU A 87 9.35 -13.55 -1.27
N ASN A 88 9.56 -13.42 -2.58
CA ASN A 88 10.71 -14.00 -3.27
C ASN A 88 12.03 -13.39 -2.78
N ARG A 89 12.13 -12.06 -2.74
CA ARG A 89 13.35 -11.38 -2.25
C ARG A 89 13.64 -11.68 -0.80
N PHE A 90 12.62 -11.66 0.07
CA PHE A 90 12.77 -11.97 1.48
C PHE A 90 13.39 -13.35 1.67
N ARG A 91 12.89 -14.35 0.94
CA ARG A 91 13.50 -15.69 0.94
C ARG A 91 14.96 -15.64 0.47
N ASP A 92 15.22 -15.03 -0.68
CA ASP A 92 16.55 -15.02 -1.30
C ASP A 92 17.60 -14.33 -0.43
N ASP A 93 17.22 -13.26 0.27
CA ASP A 93 18.13 -12.53 1.14
C ASP A 93 18.35 -13.24 2.48
N ASN A 94 17.36 -13.98 2.99
CA ASN A 94 17.37 -14.49 4.37
C ASN A 94 17.53 -16.03 4.48
N HIS A 95 17.52 -16.79 3.38
CA HIS A 95 17.63 -18.26 3.42
C HIS A 95 18.90 -18.81 4.07
N ARG A 96 19.97 -18.01 4.13
CA ARG A 96 21.22 -18.39 4.81
C ARG A 96 21.11 -18.29 6.33
N GLU A 97 20.40 -17.29 6.83
CA GLU A 97 20.16 -17.11 8.26
C GLU A 97 19.01 -17.99 8.76
N TYR A 98 18.02 -18.23 7.90
CA TYR A 98 16.82 -19.00 8.17
C TYR A 98 16.73 -20.18 7.17
N PRO A 99 17.39 -21.31 7.45
CA PRO A 99 17.49 -22.44 6.54
C PRO A 99 16.13 -23.00 6.09
N GLU A 100 15.08 -22.85 6.89
CA GLU A 100 13.72 -23.25 6.52
C GLU A 100 13.20 -22.51 5.28
N LEU A 101 13.67 -21.27 5.04
CA LEU A 101 13.30 -20.49 3.85
C LEU A 101 13.97 -21.06 2.58
N ALA A 102 15.11 -21.73 2.70
CA ALA A 102 15.83 -22.30 1.54
C ALA A 102 15.00 -23.36 0.80
N HIS A 103 14.03 -23.98 1.48
CA HIS A 103 13.17 -25.01 0.92
C HIS A 103 11.80 -24.47 0.43
N LEU A 104 11.56 -23.17 0.57
CA LEU A 104 10.31 -22.54 0.18
C LEU A 104 10.42 -21.83 -1.18
N THR A 105 9.30 -21.74 -1.87
CA THR A 105 9.11 -20.77 -2.98
C THR A 105 8.42 -19.51 -2.45
N GLY A 106 8.53 -18.37 -3.14
CA GLY A 106 7.81 -17.16 -2.73
C GLY A 106 6.29 -17.37 -2.66
N GLU A 107 5.73 -18.27 -3.46
CA GLU A 107 4.31 -18.66 -3.41
C GLU A 107 3.92 -19.47 -2.15
N GLN A 108 4.90 -20.15 -1.55
CA GLN A 108 4.72 -20.86 -0.27
C GLN A 108 4.90 -19.93 0.93
N CYS A 109 5.40 -18.71 0.73
CA CYS A 109 5.34 -17.66 1.72
C CYS A 109 4.02 -16.89 1.59
N MET A 110 3.59 -16.25 2.66
CA MET A 110 2.42 -15.38 2.66
C MET A 110 2.70 -14.11 3.44
N PHE A 111 2.06 -13.02 3.02
CA PHE A 111 2.04 -11.75 3.75
C PHE A 111 0.64 -11.49 4.30
N ALA A 112 0.56 -11.09 5.56
CA ALA A 112 -0.69 -10.69 6.19
C ALA A 112 -0.51 -9.43 7.04
N LYS A 113 -1.49 -8.53 7.06
CA LYS A 113 -1.50 -7.31 7.88
C LYS A 113 -2.89 -7.09 8.46
N GLU A 114 -2.97 -6.84 9.76
CA GLU A 114 -4.25 -6.55 10.46
C GLU A 114 -5.37 -7.57 10.18
N GLY A 115 -4.98 -8.85 10.08
CA GLY A 115 -5.91 -9.95 9.80
C GLY A 115 -6.25 -10.15 8.32
N LEU A 116 -5.74 -9.31 7.42
CA LEU A 116 -5.90 -9.46 5.98
C LEU A 116 -4.69 -10.18 5.38
N ILE A 117 -4.91 -11.35 4.79
CA ILE A 117 -3.93 -12.08 3.99
C ILE A 117 -3.91 -11.44 2.61
N VAL A 118 -2.78 -10.87 2.21
CA VAL A 118 -2.67 -10.11 0.96
C VAL A 118 -2.21 -11.03 -0.16
N PRO A 119 -2.99 -11.20 -1.24
CA PRO A 119 -2.57 -11.96 -2.41
C PRO A 119 -1.29 -11.41 -3.07
N GLY A 120 -0.45 -12.32 -3.59
CA GLY A 120 0.85 -11.98 -4.17
C GLY A 120 0.81 -11.07 -5.40
N HIS A 121 -0.31 -10.98 -6.12
CA HIS A 121 -0.44 -10.21 -7.35
C HIS A 121 -0.67 -8.71 -7.13
N HIS A 122 -1.04 -8.29 -5.92
CA HIS A 122 -1.21 -6.88 -5.61
C HIS A 122 0.13 -6.17 -5.54
N THR A 123 0.17 -4.93 -6.03
CA THR A 123 1.33 -4.04 -5.89
C THR A 123 1.22 -3.20 -4.63
N TRP A 124 2.36 -2.78 -4.09
CA TRP A 124 2.37 -1.86 -2.93
C TRP A 124 1.67 -0.55 -3.26
N PHE A 125 1.84 -0.04 -4.48
CA PHE A 125 1.12 1.13 -4.99
C PHE A 125 -0.40 0.94 -4.91
N GLU A 126 -0.91 -0.18 -5.43
CA GLU A 126 -2.35 -0.46 -5.43
C GLU A 126 -2.91 -0.52 -4.01
N LEU A 127 -2.23 -1.23 -3.10
CA LEU A 127 -2.65 -1.39 -1.70
C LEU A 127 -2.69 -0.04 -0.97
N ILE A 128 -1.61 0.74 -1.09
CA ILE A 128 -1.49 2.06 -0.42
C ILE A 128 -2.45 3.08 -1.03
N ASN A 129 -2.61 3.09 -2.37
CA ASN A 129 -3.46 4.05 -3.05
C ASN A 129 -4.94 3.79 -2.76
N THR A 130 -5.37 2.53 -2.93
CA THR A 130 -6.76 2.10 -2.68
C THR A 130 -7.12 2.23 -1.21
N GLY A 131 -6.18 1.84 -0.32
CA GLY A 131 -6.44 1.77 1.11
C GLY A 131 -7.41 0.63 1.46
N CYS A 132 -7.50 0.32 2.76
CA CYS A 132 -8.48 -0.64 3.26
C CYS A 132 -8.80 -0.32 4.71
N VAL A 133 -10.04 0.06 5.03
CA VAL A 133 -10.42 0.43 6.39
C VAL A 133 -10.98 -0.79 7.15
N VAL A 134 -10.31 -1.16 8.23
CA VAL A 134 -10.76 -2.18 9.20
C VAL A 134 -10.96 -1.48 10.54
N GLN A 135 -12.16 -1.59 11.14
CA GLN A 135 -12.47 -1.03 12.48
C GLN A 135 -11.92 0.40 12.69
N ASP A 136 -12.09 1.27 11.69
CA ASP A 136 -11.65 2.68 11.65
C ASP A 136 -10.17 2.97 11.39
N LYS A 137 -9.33 1.95 11.15
CA LYS A 137 -7.93 2.12 10.72
C LYS A 137 -7.73 1.72 9.27
N ASP A 138 -7.04 2.56 8.50
CA ASP A 138 -6.57 2.14 7.17
C ASP A 138 -5.35 1.23 7.32
N VAL A 139 -5.51 -0.01 6.88
CA VAL A 139 -4.54 -1.10 6.99
C VAL A 139 -3.31 -0.86 6.11
N PHE A 140 -3.41 -0.14 4.99
CA PHE A 140 -2.30 -0.07 4.03
C PHE A 140 -1.66 1.32 3.95
N LYS A 141 -2.33 2.38 4.40
CA LYS A 141 -1.79 3.76 4.35
C LYS A 141 -0.55 3.99 5.22
N ASP A 142 -0.26 3.13 6.18
CA ASP A 142 0.92 3.24 7.05
C ASP A 142 2.13 2.42 6.57
N LEU A 143 2.02 1.72 5.43
CA LEU A 143 3.11 0.90 4.88
C LEU A 143 4.33 1.72 4.44
N ASP A 144 4.11 2.86 3.78
CA ASP A 144 5.18 3.73 3.25
C ASP A 144 5.55 4.89 4.18
N SER A 145 4.75 5.12 5.23
CA SER A 145 5.00 6.14 6.24
C SER A 145 4.58 5.61 7.62
N PRO A 146 5.33 4.65 8.18
CA PRO A 146 5.01 4.09 9.49
C PRO A 146 5.08 5.19 10.55
N LYS A 147 4.04 5.29 11.38
CA LYS A 147 4.02 6.21 12.52
C LYS A 147 4.94 5.68 13.61
N PHE A 148 6.16 6.18 13.66
CA PHE A 148 7.07 5.90 14.78
C PHE A 148 6.56 6.60 16.04
N VAL A 149 6.34 5.83 17.10
CA VAL A 149 6.05 6.40 18.41
C VAL A 149 7.26 7.17 18.91
N THR A 150 7.09 8.48 19.03
CA THR A 150 8.13 9.38 19.51
C THR A 150 8.25 9.31 21.04
N ASP A 151 9.36 9.79 21.59
CA ASP A 151 9.53 9.87 23.04
C ASP A 151 8.50 10.81 23.70
N LYS A 152 7.95 11.77 22.95
CA LYS A 152 6.84 12.62 23.41
C LYS A 152 5.54 11.82 23.54
N ASP A 153 5.25 10.92 22.60
CA ASP A 153 4.08 10.04 22.67
C ASP A 153 4.21 9.04 23.82
N LYS A 154 5.43 8.55 24.09
CA LYS A 154 5.72 7.72 25.29
C LYS A 154 5.52 8.51 26.57
N ALA A 155 5.98 9.77 26.62
CA ALA A 155 5.83 10.63 27.78
C ALA A 155 4.35 10.97 28.05
N ASN A 156 3.56 11.23 27.02
CA ASN A 156 2.13 11.48 27.15
C ASN A 156 1.35 10.26 27.65
N GLU A 157 1.67 9.06 27.18
CA GLU A 157 0.99 7.85 27.67
C GLU A 157 1.41 7.45 29.08
N ARG A 158 2.68 7.64 29.44
CA ARG A 158 3.13 7.52 30.84
C ARG A 158 2.37 8.48 31.76
N LYS A 159 2.13 9.72 31.31
CA LYS A 159 1.30 10.69 32.03
C LYS A 159 -0.18 10.27 32.13
N ALA A 160 -0.69 9.54 31.13
CA ALA A 160 -2.04 9.00 31.13
C ALA A 160 -2.20 7.71 31.97
N GLY A 161 -1.15 7.23 32.65
CA GLY A 161 -1.20 6.02 33.48
C GLY A 161 -1.30 4.73 32.66
N ILE A 162 -1.03 4.78 31.35
CA ILE A 162 -1.03 3.62 30.47
C ILE A 162 0.35 2.96 30.59
N GLU A 163 0.40 1.70 31.05
CA GLU A 163 1.64 0.94 31.12
C GLU A 163 2.10 0.57 29.69
N VAL A 164 2.96 1.43 29.12
CA VAL A 164 3.50 1.21 27.77
C VAL A 164 4.53 0.09 27.82
N LYS A 165 4.11 -1.15 27.60
CA LYS A 165 5.04 -2.24 27.27
C LYS A 165 5.81 -1.82 26.02
N GLU A 166 7.14 -1.68 26.12
CA GLU A 166 8.02 -1.13 25.07
C GLU A 166 7.96 -1.90 23.73
N SER A 167 7.38 -3.10 23.72
CA SER A 167 7.11 -3.92 22.55
C SER A 167 5.81 -3.60 21.81
N LEU A 168 4.87 -2.85 22.41
CA LEU A 168 3.50 -2.69 21.89
C LEU A 168 3.29 -1.53 20.91
N LYS A 169 4.26 -0.63 20.74
CA LYS A 169 3.99 0.69 20.13
C LYS A 169 4.53 0.95 18.72
N LEU A 170 5.30 0.02 18.17
CA LEU A 170 5.65 0.02 16.74
C LEU A 170 5.35 -1.34 16.07
N TYR A 171 5.04 -2.34 16.89
CA TYR A 171 4.93 -3.74 16.51
C TYR A 171 3.91 -4.44 17.41
N SER A 172 2.69 -3.90 17.53
CA SER A 172 1.56 -4.81 17.75
C SER A 172 1.65 -5.88 16.66
N TYR A 173 1.41 -7.15 17.01
CA TYR A 173 1.75 -8.31 16.17
C TYR A 173 1.18 -8.29 14.75
N LEU A 174 0.22 -7.40 14.47
CA LEU A 174 -0.47 -7.25 13.20
C LEU A 174 -0.24 -5.88 12.53
N ASP A 175 0.22 -4.86 13.26
CA ASP A 175 0.23 -3.47 12.79
C ASP A 175 1.28 -3.25 11.71
N ALA A 176 2.44 -3.90 11.82
CA ALA A 176 3.49 -3.82 10.80
C ALA A 176 3.27 -4.80 9.64
N GLY A 177 2.32 -5.74 9.77
CA GLY A 177 2.22 -6.89 8.89
C GLY A 177 3.29 -7.95 9.17
N CYS A 178 3.12 -9.11 8.55
CA CYS A 178 3.94 -10.29 8.82
C CYS A 178 4.07 -11.21 7.61
N VAL A 179 5.26 -11.81 7.50
CA VAL A 179 5.60 -12.84 6.52
C VAL A 179 5.68 -14.19 7.23
N MET A 180 5.12 -15.24 6.65
CA MET A 180 5.17 -16.61 7.20
C MET A 180 5.08 -17.68 6.12
N ASP A 181 5.38 -18.92 6.48
CA ASP A 181 5.10 -20.10 5.66
C ASP A 181 3.60 -20.38 5.62
N ARG A 182 3.05 -20.53 4.41
CA ARG A 182 1.65 -20.88 4.16
C ARG A 182 1.27 -22.21 4.80
N LYS A 183 2.13 -23.22 4.76
CA LYS A 183 1.87 -24.54 5.39
C LYS A 183 1.80 -24.43 6.90
N TRP A 184 2.58 -23.53 7.49
CA TRP A 184 2.49 -23.24 8.92
C TRP A 184 1.16 -22.55 9.25
N PHE A 185 0.76 -21.54 8.45
CA PHE A 185 -0.51 -20.86 8.64
C PHE A 185 -1.70 -21.81 8.52
N ASP A 186 -1.75 -22.64 7.48
CA ASP A 186 -2.90 -23.54 7.25
C ASP A 186 -3.10 -24.50 8.45
N ARG A 187 -2.02 -25.00 9.05
CA ARG A 187 -2.05 -25.84 10.26
C ARG A 187 -2.56 -25.09 11.49
N ASN A 188 -2.25 -23.80 11.60
CA ASN A 188 -2.59 -22.98 12.76
C ASN A 188 -3.80 -22.06 12.53
N SER A 189 -4.43 -22.13 11.36
CA SER A 189 -5.53 -21.27 10.92
C SER A 189 -6.74 -21.28 11.85
N LYS A 190 -6.91 -22.32 12.69
CA LYS A 190 -8.01 -22.41 13.66
C LYS A 190 -7.69 -21.78 15.02
N THR A 191 -6.45 -21.38 15.23
CA THR A 191 -5.97 -20.79 16.49
C THR A 191 -6.02 -19.27 16.41
N PHE A 192 -6.38 -18.62 17.51
CA PHE A 192 -6.35 -17.16 17.60
C PHE A 192 -4.90 -16.63 17.50
N PRO A 193 -4.61 -15.56 16.73
CA PRO A 193 -5.56 -14.69 16.01
C PRO A 193 -5.89 -15.14 14.57
N MET A 194 -5.20 -16.16 14.04
CA MET A 194 -5.30 -16.58 12.63
C MET A 194 -6.69 -17.03 12.21
N CYS A 195 -7.50 -17.55 13.14
CA CYS A 195 -8.89 -17.93 12.88
C CYS A 195 -9.80 -16.78 12.47
N LYS A 196 -9.40 -15.55 12.77
CA LYS A 196 -10.09 -14.36 12.29
C LYS A 196 -9.60 -13.90 10.94
N TRP A 197 -8.48 -14.38 10.43
CA TRP A 197 -7.88 -13.79 9.24
C TRP A 197 -8.64 -14.16 7.97
N GLU A 198 -8.68 -13.24 7.03
CA GLU A 198 -9.34 -13.43 5.74
C GLU A 198 -8.51 -12.92 4.58
N VAL A 199 -8.75 -13.45 3.38
CA VAL A 199 -8.07 -13.01 2.17
C VAL A 199 -8.57 -11.61 1.81
N TYR A 200 -7.62 -10.70 1.55
CA TYR A 200 -7.92 -9.35 1.10
C TYR A 200 -8.65 -9.39 -0.26
N ASN A 201 -9.75 -8.66 -0.33
CA ASN A 201 -10.60 -8.47 -1.49
C ASN A 201 -10.90 -6.97 -1.61
N PRO A 202 -10.40 -6.28 -2.64
CA PRO A 202 -10.56 -4.83 -2.78
C PRO A 202 -12.01 -4.37 -2.94
N ARG A 203 -12.96 -5.30 -3.21
CA ARG A 203 -14.39 -4.98 -3.35
C ARG A 203 -15.20 -5.14 -2.07
N LYS A 204 -14.59 -5.66 -1.00
CA LYS A 204 -15.27 -5.89 0.27
C LYS A 204 -15.09 -4.68 1.19
N ASP A 205 -16.16 -4.30 1.91
CA ASP A 205 -16.05 -3.35 3.02
C ASP A 205 -15.68 -4.11 4.30
N TYR A 206 -14.58 -3.69 4.93
CA TYR A 206 -14.03 -4.30 6.13
C TYR A 206 -14.30 -3.48 7.41
N ARG A 207 -15.06 -2.37 7.32
CA ARG A 207 -15.36 -1.54 8.49
C ARG A 207 -16.10 -2.29 9.60
N THR A 208 -16.93 -3.26 9.24
CA THR A 208 -17.67 -4.11 10.19
C THR A 208 -17.04 -5.49 10.38
N ALA A 209 -15.82 -5.71 9.88
CA ALA A 209 -15.13 -6.99 9.99
C ALA A 209 -14.53 -7.21 11.40
N PHE A 210 -14.57 -8.48 11.84
CA PHE A 210 -13.93 -9.09 13.01
C PHE A 210 -14.54 -8.88 14.41
#